data_AF-A0A6A5VXP3-F1
#
_entry.id   AF-A0A6A5VXP3-F1
#
_cell.length_a   1.000
_cell.length_b   1.000
_cell.length_c   1.000
_cell.angle_alpha   90.00
_cell.angle_beta   90.00
_cell.angle_gamma   90.00
#
_symmetry.space_group_name_H-M   'P 1'
#
loop_
_entity.id
_entity.type
_entity.pdbx_description
1 polymer ?
#
loop_
_entity_poly.entity_id
_entity_poly.type
_entity_poly.pdbx_seq_one_letter_code
_entity_poly.pdbx_strand_id
1 'polypeptide(L)' 'LTKLGVSAEKLMGSAWQFTPRTIDLNRGIQLHEPHPDGTVHATLSRRYDRRLARAYGWHGGMFKLK' A
#
# COMPACT_ATOMS: atom_id res chain seq x y z
N LEU A 1 4.09 2.06 4.60
CA LEU A 1 4.29 3.15 3.61
C LEU A 1 4.60 4.49 4.28
N THR A 2 3.81 4.91 5.29
CA THR A 2 4.02 6.20 5.99
C THR A 2 5.42 6.41 6.57
N LYS A 3 6.06 5.36 7.11
CA LYS A 3 7.47 5.40 7.53
C LYS A 3 8.48 5.77 6.44
N LEU A 4 8.12 5.58 5.17
CA LEU A 4 8.94 5.94 4.02
C LEU A 4 8.63 7.37 3.52
N GLY A 5 7.84 8.15 4.27
CA GLY A 5 7.44 9.50 3.86
C GLY A 5 6.45 9.52 2.70
N VAL A 6 5.59 8.50 2.64
CA VAL A 6 4.42 8.43 1.76
C VAL A 6 3.19 8.83 2.58
N SER A 7 2.46 9.87 2.18
CA SER A 7 1.22 10.25 2.85
C SER A 7 0.12 9.21 2.58
N ALA A 8 -0.81 9.05 3.51
CA ALA A 8 -1.95 8.16 3.37
C ALA A 8 -3.23 8.98 3.60
N GLU A 9 -4.15 8.93 2.64
CA GLU A 9 -5.42 9.64 2.66
C GLU A 9 -6.55 8.65 2.40
N LYS A 10 -7.57 8.66 3.27
CA LYS A 10 -8.77 7.85 3.06
C LYS A 10 -9.66 8.55 2.04
N LEU A 11 -9.97 7.84 0.96
CA LEU A 11 -10.97 8.27 -0.02
C LEU A 11 -12.35 7.70 0.37
N MET A 12 -13.32 7.80 -0.54
CA MET A 12 -14.66 7.25 -0.30
C MET A 12 -14.64 5.72 -0.18
N GLY A 13 -15.42 5.19 0.77
CA GLY A 13 -15.54 3.76 1.03
C GLY A 13 -14.26 3.13 1.58
N SER A 14 -13.86 1.99 1.02
CA SER A 14 -12.66 1.25 1.42
C SER A 14 -11.38 1.72 0.72
N ALA A 15 -11.41 2.81 -0.05
CA ALA A 15 -10.25 3.25 -0.82
C ALA A 15 -9.29 4.11 0.01
N TRP A 16 -7.99 3.82 -0.10
CA TRP A 16 -6.90 4.61 0.47
C TRP A 16 -5.92 5.02 -0.62
N GLN A 17 -5.66 6.31 -0.73
CA GLN A 17 -4.64 6.87 -1.62
C GLN A 17 -3.33 7.06 -0.85
N PHE A 18 -2.24 6.54 -1.42
CA PHE A 18 -0.88 6.74 -0.91
C PHE A 18 -0.07 7.58 -1.89
N THR A 19 0.39 8.74 -1.44
CA THR A 19 1.09 9.72 -2.29
C THR A 19 2.50 9.97 -1.76
N PRO A 20 3.55 9.78 -2.57
CA PRO A 20 4.93 10.08 -2.16
C PRO A 20 5.09 11.55 -1.80
N ARG A 21 5.78 11.83 -0.69
CA ARG A 21 6.11 13.22 -0.28
C ARG A 21 7.61 13.44 -0.19
N THR A 22 8.35 12.48 0.35
CA THR A 22 9.80 12.62 0.59
C THR A 22 10.65 11.53 -0.05
N ILE A 23 10.03 10.44 -0.51
CA ILE A 23 10.70 9.36 -1.23
C ILE A 23 10.54 9.57 -2.73
N ASP A 24 11.61 9.28 -3.48
CA ASP A 24 11.62 9.37 -4.93
C ASP A 24 10.83 8.21 -5.55
N LEU A 25 9.51 8.41 -5.63
CA LEU A 25 8.57 7.51 -6.28
C LEU A 25 7.78 8.31 -7.31
N ASN A 26 7.80 7.83 -8.55
CA ASN A 26 7.23 8.54 -9.69
C ASN A 26 5.69 8.60 -9.71
N ARG A 27 5.01 7.91 -8.78
CA ARG A 27 3.53 7.85 -8.74
C ARG A 27 3.01 7.51 -7.36
N GLY A 28 1.75 7.87 -7.10
CA GLY A 28 0.97 7.33 -5.99
C GLY A 28 0.33 5.97 -6.31
N ILE A 29 -0.25 5.36 -5.27
CA ILE A 29 -0.96 4.09 -5.35
C ILE A 29 -2.21 4.10 -4.48
N GLN A 30 -3.32 3.63 -5.04
CA GLN A 30 -4.53 3.36 -4.27
C GLN A 30 -4.57 1.90 -3.85
N LEU A 31 -4.83 1.64 -2.57
CA LEU A 31 -5.09 0.31 -2.00
C LEU A 31 -6.50 0.30 -1.39
N HIS A 32 -7.11 -0.89 -1.33
CA HIS A 32 -8.38 -1.07 -0.62
C HIS A 32 -8.11 -1.54 0.79
N GLU A 33 -8.81 -0.97 1.77
CA GLU A 33 -8.94 -1.50 3.13
C GLU A 33 -9.53 -2.91 3.08
N PRO A 34 -9.12 -3.81 3.98
CA PRO A 34 -9.76 -5.12 4.07
C PRO A 34 -11.24 -4.95 4.43
N HIS A 35 -12.11 -5.62 3.67
CA HIS A 35 -13.55 -5.57 3.84
C HIS A 35 -14.11 -6.98 3.56
N PRO A 36 -15.09 -7.48 4.34
CA PRO A 36 -15.91 -6.75 5.32
C PRO A 36 -15.36 -6.61 6.74
N ASP A 37 -14.50 -7.53 7.19
CA ASP A 37 -14.16 -7.70 8.60
C ASP A 37 -12.93 -6.91 9.08
N GLY A 38 -12.26 -6.17 8.18
CA GLY A 38 -11.03 -5.44 8.50
C GLY A 38 -9.77 -6.31 8.56
N THR A 39 -9.87 -7.62 8.29
CA THR A 39 -8.75 -8.55 8.40
C THR A 39 -7.93 -8.63 7.11
N VAL A 40 -6.61 -8.42 7.19
CA VAL A 40 -5.70 -8.65 6.06
C VAL A 40 -5.42 -10.15 5.91
N HIS A 41 -6.23 -10.85 5.12
CA HIS A 41 -5.94 -12.25 4.76
C HIS A 41 -4.74 -12.37 3.79
N ALA A 42 -4.13 -13.56 3.74
CA ALA A 42 -3.00 -13.86 2.84
C ALA A 42 -3.30 -13.50 1.36
N THR A 43 -4.52 -13.73 0.89
CA THR A 43 -4.94 -13.37 -0.47
C THR A 43 -4.90 -11.86 -0.71
N LEU A 44 -5.31 -11.06 0.28
CA LEU A 44 -5.31 -9.60 0.20
C LEU A 44 -3.89 -9.05 0.31
N SER A 45 -3.06 -9.61 1.20
CA SER A 45 -1.62 -9.31 1.28
C SER A 45 -0.93 -9.56 -0.06
N ARG A 46 -1.16 -10.72 -0.70
CA ARG A 46 -0.62 -11.01 -2.05
C ARG A 46 -1.12 -10.03 -3.11
N ARG A 47 -2.35 -9.49 -2.98
CA ARG A 47 -2.86 -8.45 -3.90
C ARG A 47 -2.08 -7.15 -3.71
N TYR A 48 -1.82 -6.73 -2.47
CA TYR A 48 -0.99 -5.56 -2.20
C TYR A 48 0.43 -5.75 -2.73
N ASP A 49 1.07 -6.89 -2.46
CA ASP A 49 2.42 -7.20 -2.94
C ASP A 49 2.52 -7.08 -4.46
N ARG A 50 1.59 -7.71 -5.20
CA ARG A 50 1.57 -7.63 -6.66
C ARG A 50 1.34 -6.21 -7.18
N ARG A 51 0.63 -5.37 -6.43
CA ARG A 51 0.36 -3.99 -6.84
C ARG A 51 1.57 -3.09 -6.58
N LEU A 52 2.24 -3.29 -5.45
CA LEU A 52 3.49 -2.62 -5.10
C LEU A 52 4.64 -3.04 -6.04
N ALA A 53 4.74 -4.33 -6.37
CA ALA A 53 5.70 -4.84 -7.34
C ALA A 53 5.52 -4.20 -8.72
N ARG A 54 4.27 -4.06 -9.18
CA ARG A 54 3.99 -3.40 -10.48
C ARG A 54 4.22 -1.90 -10.46
N ALA A 55 3.93 -1.22 -9.35
CA ALA A 55 4.07 0.23 -9.28
C ALA A 55 5.53 0.66 -9.07
N TYR A 56 6.27 -0.08 -8.25
CA TYR A 56 7.56 0.37 -7.70
C TYR A 56 8.67 -0.68 -7.80
N GLY A 57 8.41 -1.87 -8.33
CA GLY A 57 9.36 -2.99 -8.29
C GLY A 57 9.55 -3.59 -6.90
N TRP A 58 8.71 -3.22 -5.92
CA TRP A 58 8.88 -3.61 -4.53
C TRP A 58 8.39 -5.03 -4.25
N HIS A 59 9.13 -5.77 -3.41
CA HIS A 59 8.79 -7.14 -3.02
C HIS A 59 8.78 -7.31 -1.49
N GLY A 60 8.19 -8.40 -1.02
CA GLY A 60 7.97 -8.66 0.43
C GLY A 60 9.24 -8.55 1.28
N GLY A 61 10.39 -8.94 0.74
CA GLY A 61 11.69 -8.86 1.44
C GLY A 61 12.19 -7.43 1.73
N MET A 62 11.58 -6.41 1.13
CA MET A 62 11.89 -5.00 1.41
C MET A 62 11.16 -4.48 2.65
N PHE A 63 10.17 -5.22 3.14
CA PHE A 63 9.37 -4.83 4.30
C PHE A 63 9.85 -5.54 5.55
N LYS A 64 9.96 -4.80 6.65
CA LYS A 64 10.24 -5.35 7.98
C LYS A 64 8.95 -5.38 8.78
N LEU A 65 8.66 -6.54 9.37
CA LEU A 65 7.66 -6.63 10.43
C LEU A 65 8.08 -5.70 11.56
N LYS A 66 7.09 -5.00 12.10
CA LYS A 66 7.30 -4.00 13.15
C LYS A 66 7.31 -4.66 14.51
#